data_AF-A0A6I7YWM0-F1
#
_entry.id   AF-A0A6I7YWM0-F1
#
_cell.length_a   1.000
_cell.length_b   1.000
_cell.length_c   1.000
_cell.angle_alpha   90.00
_cell.angle_beta   90.00
_cell.angle_gamma   90.00
#
_symmetry.space_group_name_H-M   'P 1'
#
loop_
_entity.id
_entity.type
_entity.pdbx_description
1 polymer ?
#
loop_
_entity_poly.entity_id
_entity_poly.type
_entity_poly.pdbx_seq_one_letter_code
_entity_poly.pdbx_strand_id
1 'polypeptide(L)'
;MRTSADSELVAAIDGAVIAFEADEVDAAARSGWSVVVTGRAAMVTDPAEHGRLTRTGPRSWVASPEEVFIRVEPELVTGRQLVGGRSVHGLGLSSS
;
A
#
# COMPACT_ATOMS: atom_id res chain seq x y z
N MET A 1 -2.86 -2.02 -7.89
CA MET A 1 -2.60 -3.33 -7.25
C MET A 1 -2.95 -4.46 -8.22
N ARG A 2 -2.40 -5.67 -8.03
CA ARG A 2 -2.72 -6.88 -8.82
C ARG A 2 -3.12 -8.01 -7.86
N THR A 3 -4.18 -8.75 -8.18
CA THR A 3 -4.72 -9.83 -7.33
C THR A 3 -5.45 -10.89 -8.19
N SER A 4 -5.87 -12.01 -7.58
CA SER A 4 -6.73 -13.02 -8.21
C SER A 4 -8.14 -12.47 -8.48
N ALA A 5 -8.75 -12.86 -9.59
CA ALA A 5 -10.15 -12.56 -9.91
C ALA A 5 -11.14 -13.12 -8.86
N ASP A 6 -10.81 -14.24 -8.22
CA ASP A 6 -11.67 -14.91 -7.21
C ASP A 6 -11.53 -14.32 -5.80
N SER A 7 -10.70 -13.28 -5.63
CA SER A 7 -10.53 -12.64 -4.32
C SER A 7 -11.84 -11.97 -3.90
N GLU A 8 -12.24 -12.13 -2.62
CA GLU A 8 -13.39 -11.41 -2.04
C GLU A 8 -13.30 -9.89 -2.24
N LEU A 9 -12.07 -9.37 -2.33
CA LEU A 9 -11.83 -7.97 -2.65
C LEU A 9 -12.45 -7.56 -4.00
N VAL A 10 -12.30 -8.40 -5.03
CA VAL A 10 -12.82 -8.14 -6.38
C VAL A 10 -14.35 -8.09 -6.36
N ALA A 11 -15.00 -8.98 -5.61
CA ALA A 11 -16.45 -8.97 -5.45
C ALA A 11 -16.98 -7.70 -4.75
N ALA A 12 -16.16 -7.04 -3.93
CA ALA A 12 -16.53 -5.85 -3.16
C ALA A 12 -16.07 -4.52 -3.79
N ILE A 13 -15.32 -4.53 -4.90
CA ILE A 13 -14.55 -3.36 -5.34
C ILE A 13 -15.36 -2.33 -6.15
N ASP A 14 -16.45 -2.72 -6.81
CA ASP A 14 -17.10 -1.87 -7.82
C ASP A 14 -17.68 -0.57 -7.21
N GLY A 15 -16.99 0.55 -7.43
CA GLY A 15 -17.34 1.86 -6.88
C GLY A 15 -17.06 2.04 -5.38
N ALA A 16 -16.41 1.06 -4.73
CA ALA A 16 -16.13 1.11 -3.30
C ALA A 16 -14.99 2.08 -2.98
N VAL A 17 -15.13 2.78 -1.85
CA VAL A 17 -14.02 3.50 -1.22
C VAL A 17 -13.26 2.50 -0.36
N ILE A 18 -11.97 2.33 -0.65
CA ILE A 18 -11.10 1.42 0.10
C ILE A 18 -9.98 2.19 0.78
N ALA A 19 -9.37 1.55 1.78
CA ALA A 19 -8.05 1.91 2.29
C ALA A 19 -7.03 0.83 1.87
N PHE A 20 -5.93 1.26 1.26
CA PHE A 20 -4.77 0.43 0.91
C PHE A 20 -3.57 0.87 1.74
N GLU A 21 -2.94 -0.05 2.44
CA GLU A 21 -1.75 0.21 3.26
C GLU A 21 -0.50 -0.41 2.62
N ALA A 22 0.60 0.35 2.68
CA ALA A 22 1.94 -0.15 2.45
C ALA A 22 2.83 0.27 3.62
N ASP A 23 3.67 -0.65 4.09
CA ASP A 23 4.55 -0.42 5.23
C ASP A 23 5.89 -1.13 5.06
N GLU A 24 6.88 -0.66 5.82
CA GLU A 24 8.20 -1.29 5.94
C GLU A 24 8.76 -1.03 7.33
N VAL A 25 9.41 -2.03 7.90
CA VAL A 25 10.06 -1.94 9.22
C VAL A 25 11.49 -2.42 9.12
N ASP A 26 12.43 -1.60 9.60
CA ASP A 26 13.81 -1.97 9.86
C ASP A 26 13.98 -2.22 11.37
N ALA A 27 14.05 -3.50 11.74
CA ALA A 27 14.22 -3.91 13.13
C ALA A 27 15.59 -3.52 13.71
N ALA A 28 16.64 -3.46 12.89
CA ALA A 28 17.98 -3.12 13.35
C ALA A 28 18.09 -1.62 13.64
N ALA A 29 17.57 -0.78 12.75
CA ALA A 29 17.50 0.67 12.93
C ALA A 29 16.35 1.10 13.86
N ARG A 30 15.45 0.19 14.25
CA ARG A 30 14.21 0.48 15.00
C ARG A 30 13.40 1.59 14.35
N SER A 31 13.36 1.58 13.03
CA SER A 31 12.67 2.57 12.22
C SER A 31 11.70 1.88 11.28
N GLY A 32 10.84 2.68 10.65
CA GLY A 32 9.92 2.16 9.66
C GLY A 32 9.05 3.27 9.13
N TRP A 33 8.19 2.92 8.21
CA TRP A 33 7.18 3.81 7.67
C TRP A 33 5.92 3.03 7.38
N SER A 34 4.79 3.72 7.37
CA SER A 34 3.55 3.23 6.78
C SER A 34 2.87 4.36 6.02
N VAL A 35 2.18 4.00 4.94
CA VAL A 35 1.37 4.87 4.11
C VAL A 35 0.02 4.21 3.92
N VAL A 36 -1.04 4.98 4.20
CA VAL A 36 -2.42 4.56 3.91
C VAL A 36 -2.97 5.48 2.82
N VAL A 37 -3.43 4.86 1.73
CA VAL A 37 -4.12 5.51 0.63
C VAL A 37 -5.60 5.17 0.72
N THR A 38 -6.45 6.18 0.84
CA THR A 38 -7.90 6.04 0.78
C THR A 38 -8.42 6.63 -0.53
N GLY A 39 -9.29 5.91 -1.22
CA GLY A 39 -9.85 6.37 -2.47
C GLY A 39 -10.77 5.36 -3.13
N ARG A 40 -11.36 5.76 -4.25
CA ARG A 40 -12.22 4.89 -5.05
C ARG A 40 -11.39 3.83 -5.76
N ALA A 41 -11.82 2.58 -5.65
CA ALA A 41 -11.22 1.49 -6.37
C ALA A 41 -12.10 1.03 -7.53
N ALA A 42 -11.45 0.60 -8.60
CA ALA A 42 -12.11 0.01 -9.76
C ALA A 42 -11.21 -1.02 -10.41
N MET A 43 -11.83 -2.06 -10.98
CA MET A 43 -11.13 -3.01 -11.82
C MET A 43 -10.72 -2.36 -13.15
N VAL A 44 -9.49 -2.62 -13.59
CA VAL A 44 -9.02 -2.17 -14.90
C VAL A 44 -9.55 -3.11 -15.98
N THR A 45 -10.51 -2.62 -16.77
CA THR A 45 -11.19 -3.38 -17.83
C THR A 45 -10.70 -3.05 -19.23
N ASP A 46 -10.00 -1.93 -19.44
CA ASP A 46 -9.42 -1.58 -20.74
C ASP A 46 -8.28 -2.56 -21.11
N PRO A 47 -8.40 -3.31 -22.22
CA PRO A 47 -7.39 -4.28 -22.63
C PRO A 47 -6.02 -3.65 -22.92
N ALA A 48 -5.96 -2.42 -23.43
CA ALA A 48 -4.70 -1.76 -23.71
C ALA A 48 -3.94 -1.43 -22.42
N GLU A 49 -4.68 -0.93 -21.44
CA GLU A 49 -4.16 -0.62 -20.11
C GLU A 49 -3.78 -1.88 -19.34
N HIS A 50 -4.61 -2.93 -19.41
CA HIS A 50 -4.30 -4.24 -18.83
C HIS A 50 -3.00 -4.79 -19.42
N GLY A 51 -2.84 -4.75 -20.75
CA GLY A 51 -1.61 -5.19 -21.42
C GLY A 51 -0.38 -4.40 -21.00
N ARG A 52 -0.52 -3.08 -20.76
CA ARG A 52 0.55 -2.23 -20.23
C ARG A 52 0.94 -2.67 -18.81
N LEU A 53 -0.04 -2.81 -17.92
CA LEU A 53 0.17 -3.20 -16.52
C LEU A 53 0.71 -4.62 -16.37
N THR A 54 0.39 -5.54 -17.27
CA THR A 54 1.03 -6.87 -17.28
C THR A 54 2.53 -6.79 -17.49
N ARG A 55 3.02 -5.81 -18.27
CA ARG A 55 4.46 -5.64 -18.55
C ARG A 55 5.19 -4.81 -17.50
N THR A 56 4.57 -3.74 -16.99
CA THR A 56 5.25 -2.73 -16.16
C THR A 56 4.65 -2.56 -14.77
N GLY A 57 3.51 -3.18 -14.52
CA GLY A 57 2.75 -3.03 -13.28
C GLY A 57 3.24 -3.93 -12.15
N PRO A 58 2.53 -3.88 -11.00
CA PRO A 58 2.85 -4.70 -9.85
C PRO A 58 2.71 -6.19 -10.17
N ARG A 59 3.56 -7.01 -9.56
CA ARG A 59 3.52 -8.47 -9.67
C ARG A 59 2.74 -9.05 -8.51
N SER A 60 1.87 -10.01 -8.80
CA SER A 60 1.31 -10.86 -7.77
C SER A 60 2.36 -11.87 -7.33
N TRP A 61 2.34 -12.17 -6.04
CA TRP A 61 3.18 -13.17 -5.37
C TRP A 61 2.48 -14.54 -5.35
N VAL A 62 1.18 -14.56 -5.62
CA VAL A 62 0.38 -15.77 -5.83
C VAL A 62 0.00 -15.81 -7.30
N ALA A 63 0.46 -16.83 -8.01
CA ALA A 63 0.02 -17.07 -9.37
C ALA A 63 -1.45 -17.53 -9.35
N SER A 64 -2.31 -16.81 -10.05
CA SER A 64 -3.70 -17.19 -10.30
C SER A 64 -3.88 -17.52 -11.79
N PRO A 65 -4.75 -18.49 -12.16
CA PRO A 65 -5.14 -18.72 -13.55
C PRO A 65 -5.73 -17.46 -14.20
N GLU A 66 -6.37 -16.61 -13.40
CA GLU A 66 -6.92 -15.33 -13.80
C GLU A 66 -6.55 -14.25 -12.77
N GLU A 67 -5.82 -13.24 -13.24
CA GLU A 67 -5.38 -12.11 -12.43
C GLU A 67 -6.00 -10.82 -12.95
N VAL A 68 -6.38 -9.96 -12.02
CA VAL A 68 -6.96 -8.65 -12.32
C VAL A 68 -6.10 -7.54 -11.74
N PHE A 69 -6.18 -6.38 -12.39
CA PHE A 69 -5.62 -5.13 -11.87
C PHE A 69 -6.71 -4.30 -11.25
N ILE A 70 -6.44 -3.79 -10.06
CA ILE A 70 -7.30 -2.84 -9.36
C ILE A 70 -6.56 -1.50 -9.32
N ARG A 71 -7.20 -0.47 -9.86
CA ARG A 71 -6.77 0.92 -9.75
C ARG A 71 -7.44 1.54 -8.53
N VAL A 72 -6.68 2.29 -7.75
CA VAL A 72 -7.18 3.13 -6.66
C VAL A 72 -6.89 4.57 -7.04
N GLU A 73 -7.93 5.38 -7.15
CA GLU A 73 -7.81 6.83 -7.40
C GLU A 73 -7.71 7.52 -6.05
N PRO A 74 -6.52 8.04 -5.66
CA PRO A 74 -6.28 8.52 -4.30
C PRO A 74 -7.06 9.80 -4.03
N GLU A 75 -7.82 9.80 -2.94
CA GLU A 75 -8.53 10.97 -2.41
C GLU A 75 -7.87 11.50 -1.14
N LEU A 76 -7.33 10.59 -0.31
CA LEU A 76 -6.54 10.91 0.86
C LEU A 76 -5.31 10.00 0.92
N VAL A 77 -4.15 10.60 1.21
CA VAL A 77 -2.91 9.87 1.48
C VAL A 77 -2.38 10.32 2.82
N THR A 78 -2.23 9.37 3.75
CA THR A 78 -1.62 9.62 5.05
C THR A 78 -0.36 8.79 5.20
N GLY A 79 0.64 9.33 5.89
CA GLY A 79 1.91 8.66 6.09
C GLY A 79 2.41 8.86 7.51
N ARG A 80 3.07 7.83 8.04
CA ARG A 80 3.77 7.88 9.32
C ARG A 80 5.18 7.36 9.13
N GLN A 81 6.16 8.09 9.64
CA GLN A 81 7.54 7.65 9.71
C GLN A 81 7.94 7.49 11.18
N LEU A 82 8.55 6.36 11.51
CA LEU A 82 9.13 6.05 12.80
C LEU A 82 10.64 6.06 12.64
N VAL A 83 11.34 6.87 13.45
CA VAL A 83 12.80 6.93 13.46
C VAL A 83 13.27 6.32 14.78
N GLY A 84 14.20 5.36 14.71
CA GLY A 84 14.82 4.77 15.89
C GLY A 84 15.44 5.84 16.77
N GLY A 85 15.15 5.79 18.07
CA GLY A 85 15.36 6.90 18.99
C GLY A 85 16.75 7.56 18.91
N ARG A 86 16.77 8.80 18.44
CA ARG A 86 16.89 9.92 19.39
C ARG A 86 15.47 10.34 19.77
N SER A 87 14.97 9.85 20.91
CA SER A 87 13.92 10.59 21.59
C SER A 87 14.50 11.95 21.93
N VAL A 88 13.87 13.04 21.48
CA VAL A 88 14.17 14.42 21.90
C VAL A 88 13.84 14.68 23.39
N HIS A 89 13.57 13.62 24.17
CA HIS A 89 13.41 13.68 25.62
C HIS A 89 14.63 13.05 26.29
N GLY A 90 15.65 13.88 26.51
CA GLY A 90 16.88 13.54 27.21
C GLY A 90 17.86 14.71 27.27
N LEU A 91 17.37 15.95 27.37
CA LEU A 91 18.24 17.05 27.78
C LEU A 91 18.64 16.82 29.24
N GLY A 92 19.95 16.77 29.46
CA GLY A 92 20.56 16.31 30.69
C GLY A 92 20.13 17.11 31.92
N LEU A 93 19.92 16.38 33.01
CA LEU A 93 20.14 16.94 34.33
C LEU A 93 21.58 16.65 34.69
N SER A 94 22.43 17.66 34.48
CA SER A 94 23.62 17.83 35.30
C SER A 94 23.15 18.06 36.73
N SER A 95 23.67 17.29 37.67
CA SER A 95 23.73 17.70 39.07
C SER A 95 25.13 17.48 39.60
N SER A 96 25.60 18.55 40.25
CA SER A 96 26.83 18.79 41.00
C SER A 96 27.40 17.65 41.83
#